data_AF-A0A970UWN1-F1
#
_entry.id   AF-A0A970UWN1-F1
#
_cell.length_a   1.000
_cell.length_b   1.000
_cell.length_c   1.000
_cell.angle_alpha   90.00
_cell.angle_beta   90.00
_cell.angle_gamma   90.00
#
_symmetry.space_group_name_H-M   'P 1'
#
loop_
_entity.id
_entity.type
_entity.pdbx_description
1 polymer ?
#
loop_
_entity_poly.entity_id
_entity_poly.type
_entity_poly.pdbx_seq_one_letter_code
_entity_poly.pdbx_strand_id
1 'polypeptide(L)'
;MRLNHFFRISFFTLLLLVGSVASAQILAWQFTFPEHSDGKQKTAPATTVDENLEASTLIRGAGAQKVAGNKRGFSANLVACDSFEEAKAAGAYFQFVVKPKKGYTVSLRNLSTIMRRQEDAANYYRWTYSVNGKDFKELGPEDVLFEDTGNSGSRQPRTSLREYEDLQNVSYKTTIIFRLYAWGGKTNLSKRINFGFGKSGSKGNPVLALFGTVDKEE
;
A
#
# COMPACT_ATOMS: atom_id res chain seq x y z
N MET A 1 -61.01 33.00 31.36
CA MET A 1 -60.79 31.55 31.58
C MET A 1 -60.48 30.90 30.23
N ARG A 2 -59.20 30.57 30.03
CA ARG A 2 -58.55 29.70 29.01
C ARG A 2 -59.05 29.73 27.54
N LEU A 3 -58.27 30.40 26.69
CA LEU A 3 -58.18 30.20 25.24
C LEU A 3 -57.10 29.14 24.95
N ASN A 4 -57.41 28.09 24.19
CA ASN A 4 -56.45 27.04 23.82
C ASN A 4 -56.57 26.63 22.34
N HIS A 5 -55.43 26.75 21.64
CA HIS A 5 -54.91 25.90 20.57
C HIS A 5 -55.59 26.00 19.17
N PHE A 6 -54.92 25.98 18.02
CA PHE A 6 -53.65 25.35 17.63
C PHE A 6 -52.94 26.14 16.51
N PHE A 7 -51.62 26.20 16.65
CA PHE A 7 -50.59 26.66 15.73
C PHE A 7 -50.40 25.66 14.57
N ARG A 8 -50.31 26.13 13.31
CA ARG A 8 -49.80 25.33 12.18
C ARG A 8 -48.89 26.20 11.30
N ILE A 9 -47.60 26.14 11.59
CA ILE A 9 -46.55 26.55 10.65
C ILE A 9 -45.90 25.25 10.16
N SER A 10 -46.15 24.89 8.90
CA SER A 10 -45.44 23.80 8.23
C SER A 10 -44.02 24.29 7.90
N PHE A 11 -43.02 23.68 8.53
CA PHE A 11 -41.61 23.89 8.22
C PHE A 11 -41.14 22.73 7.32
N PHE A 12 -40.92 23.02 6.04
CA PHE A 12 -40.31 22.08 5.09
C PHE A 12 -38.78 22.18 5.23
N THR A 13 -38.15 21.22 5.90
CA THR A 13 -36.69 21.14 5.97
C THR A 13 -36.18 20.21 4.88
N LEU A 14 -35.56 20.76 3.84
CA LEU A 14 -34.81 20.00 2.84
C LEU A 14 -33.42 19.66 3.41
N LEU A 15 -33.22 18.40 3.81
CA LEU A 15 -31.94 17.91 4.30
C LEU A 15 -31.05 17.52 3.11
N LEU A 16 -30.12 18.39 2.73
CA LEU A 16 -29.03 18.08 1.79
C LEU A 16 -28.01 17.16 2.51
N LEU A 17 -28.15 15.85 2.29
CA LEU A 17 -27.14 14.85 2.63
C LEU A 17 -25.98 14.97 1.64
N VAL A 18 -24.98 15.80 1.97
CA VAL A 18 -23.66 15.68 1.34
C VAL A 18 -23.03 14.41 1.90
N GLY A 19 -23.15 13.31 1.16
CA GLY A 19 -22.52 12.03 1.53
C GLY A 19 -21.01 12.21 1.58
N SER A 20 -20.43 12.17 2.77
CA SER A 20 -18.99 12.00 2.90
C SER A 20 -18.66 10.55 2.52
N VAL A 21 -18.10 10.34 1.33
CA VAL A 21 -17.60 9.02 0.95
C VAL A 21 -16.38 8.73 1.82
N ALA A 22 -16.60 7.96 2.89
CA ALA A 22 -15.54 7.47 3.75
C ALA A 22 -14.58 6.63 2.91
N SER A 23 -13.27 6.90 3.02
CA SER A 23 -12.27 6.09 2.34
C SER A 23 -12.08 4.77 3.07
N ALA A 24 -12.43 3.67 2.42
CA ALA A 24 -12.29 2.33 2.96
C ALA A 24 -10.90 1.75 2.65
N GLN A 25 -10.49 0.72 3.40
CA GLN A 25 -9.35 -0.12 3.04
C GLN A 25 -9.79 -1.06 1.91
N ILE A 26 -9.29 -0.82 0.69
CA ILE A 26 -9.73 -1.54 -0.52
C ILE A 26 -8.79 -2.68 -0.90
N LEU A 27 -7.53 -2.61 -0.47
CA LEU A 27 -6.54 -3.69 -0.63
C LEU A 27 -5.64 -3.73 0.60
N ALA A 28 -5.29 -4.93 1.08
CA ALA A 28 -4.34 -5.06 2.17
C ALA A 28 -3.66 -6.43 2.23
N TRP A 29 -2.50 -6.44 2.89
CA TRP A 29 -1.71 -7.62 3.21
C TRP A 29 -1.44 -7.70 4.71
N GLN A 30 -1.85 -8.80 5.30
CA GLN A 30 -1.40 -9.27 6.60
C GLN A 30 -0.78 -10.66 6.47
N PHE A 31 0.05 -11.04 7.44
CA PHE A 31 0.89 -12.25 7.39
C PHE A 31 0.72 -13.16 8.61
N THR A 32 -0.35 -12.96 9.37
CA THR A 32 -0.71 -13.74 10.56
C THR A 32 -1.73 -14.84 10.24
N PHE A 33 -2.72 -14.58 9.39
CA PHE A 33 -3.81 -15.50 9.08
C PHE A 33 -3.90 -15.80 7.57
N PRO A 34 -4.55 -16.90 7.14
CA PRO A 34 -5.08 -18.00 7.95
C PRO A 34 -3.97 -18.80 8.64
N GLU A 35 -2.80 -18.90 8.01
CA GLU A 35 -1.59 -19.45 8.60
C GLU A 35 -0.51 -18.38 8.68
N HIS A 36 0.34 -18.45 9.70
CA HIS A 36 1.44 -17.50 9.84
C HIS A 36 2.44 -17.69 8.69
N SER A 37 2.72 -16.62 7.96
CA SER A 37 3.84 -16.61 7.01
C SER A 37 5.16 -16.79 7.77
N ASP A 38 6.06 -17.62 7.25
CA ASP A 38 7.46 -17.70 7.69
C ASP A 38 8.35 -16.64 7.01
N GLY A 39 7.75 -15.78 6.17
CA GLY A 39 8.37 -14.74 5.37
C GLY A 39 9.15 -15.26 4.17
N LYS A 40 9.16 -16.57 3.90
CA LYS A 40 9.94 -17.20 2.82
C LYS A 40 9.22 -17.29 1.48
N GLN A 41 7.91 -17.04 1.45
CA GLN A 41 7.08 -17.16 0.26
C GLN A 41 7.56 -16.16 -0.80
N LYS A 42 7.66 -16.58 -2.07
CA LYS A 42 8.07 -15.71 -3.20
C LYS A 42 7.07 -14.59 -3.48
N THR A 43 5.79 -14.88 -3.25
CA THR A 43 4.67 -13.99 -3.47
C THR A 43 3.73 -14.03 -2.27
N ALA A 44 2.87 -13.03 -2.14
CA ALA A 44 1.83 -12.97 -1.13
C ALA A 44 0.53 -12.42 -1.73
N PRO A 45 -0.53 -13.23 -1.87
CA PRO A 45 -1.85 -12.73 -2.23
C PRO A 45 -2.34 -11.69 -1.22
N ALA A 46 -3.10 -10.70 -1.70
CA ALA A 46 -3.78 -9.76 -0.82
C ALA A 46 -4.78 -10.51 0.07
N THR A 47 -4.79 -10.18 1.35
CA THR A 47 -5.68 -10.77 2.36
C THR A 47 -7.00 -10.00 2.48
N THR A 48 -7.04 -8.79 1.93
CA THR A 48 -8.25 -7.99 1.77
C THR A 48 -8.25 -7.47 0.35
N VAL A 49 -9.35 -7.71 -0.35
CA VAL A 49 -9.61 -7.23 -1.70
C VAL A 49 -11.06 -6.76 -1.72
N ASP A 50 -11.28 -5.51 -2.08
CA ASP A 50 -12.62 -5.01 -2.37
C ASP A 50 -13.27 -5.89 -3.43
N GLU A 51 -14.56 -6.23 -3.26
CA GLU A 51 -15.24 -7.17 -4.13
C GLU A 51 -15.27 -6.73 -5.61
N ASN A 52 -15.09 -5.43 -5.87
CA ASN A 52 -15.11 -4.82 -7.19
C ASN A 52 -13.70 -4.60 -7.77
N LEU A 53 -12.65 -5.09 -7.10
CA LEU A 53 -11.29 -5.16 -7.63
C LEU A 53 -10.92 -6.59 -8.05
N GLU A 54 -10.04 -6.68 -9.04
CA GLU A 54 -9.34 -7.92 -9.35
C GLU A 54 -8.38 -8.29 -8.22
N ALA A 55 -8.09 -9.59 -8.09
CA ALA A 55 -7.15 -10.08 -7.10
C ALA A 55 -5.75 -9.44 -7.29
N SER A 56 -5.13 -9.03 -6.18
CA SER A 56 -3.78 -8.46 -6.16
C SER A 56 -2.80 -9.37 -5.45
N THR A 57 -1.57 -9.43 -5.97
CA THR A 57 -0.48 -10.22 -5.37
C THR A 57 0.74 -9.32 -5.19
N LEU A 58 1.29 -9.34 -3.98
CA LEU A 58 2.57 -8.73 -3.65
C LEU A 58 3.70 -9.66 -4.10
N ILE A 59 4.61 -9.13 -4.91
CA ILE A 59 5.75 -9.85 -5.47
C ILE A 59 7.05 -9.11 -5.20
N ARG A 60 8.17 -9.83 -5.34
CA ARG A 60 9.52 -9.28 -5.33
C ARG A 60 10.00 -9.05 -6.76
N GLY A 61 10.74 -7.96 -6.99
CA GLY A 61 11.46 -7.68 -8.22
C GLY A 61 12.72 -8.55 -8.38
N ALA A 62 13.36 -8.46 -9.53
CA ALA A 62 14.53 -9.28 -9.87
C ALA A 62 15.72 -9.06 -8.92
N GLY A 63 15.88 -7.85 -8.38
CA GLY A 63 16.91 -7.47 -7.41
C GLY A 63 16.51 -7.72 -5.95
N ALA A 64 15.34 -8.28 -5.70
CA ALA A 64 14.85 -8.62 -4.37
C ALA A 64 14.90 -10.15 -4.17
N GLN A 65 16.12 -10.71 -4.13
CA GLN A 65 16.36 -12.16 -4.04
C GLN A 65 16.70 -12.63 -2.61
N LYS A 66 16.75 -13.95 -2.41
CA LYS A 66 17.17 -14.64 -1.17
C LYS A 66 16.31 -14.32 0.06
N VAL A 67 15.51 -15.30 0.48
CA VAL A 67 14.55 -15.10 1.58
C VAL A 67 15.16 -15.47 2.93
N ALA A 68 15.65 -14.45 3.65
CA ALA A 68 15.80 -14.56 5.10
C ALA A 68 14.39 -14.54 5.71
N GLY A 69 14.01 -15.60 6.43
CA GLY A 69 12.66 -15.72 6.98
C GLY A 69 12.31 -14.54 7.91
N ASN A 70 11.15 -13.95 7.71
CA ASN A 70 10.58 -12.90 8.54
C ASN A 70 9.18 -13.33 8.97
N LYS A 71 9.10 -14.10 10.07
CA LYS A 71 7.81 -14.62 10.55
C LYS A 71 6.78 -13.48 10.68
N ARG A 72 5.60 -13.69 10.10
CA ARG A 72 4.50 -12.73 10.00
C ARG A 72 4.86 -11.46 9.24
N GLY A 73 5.81 -11.49 8.33
CA GLY A 73 6.16 -10.36 7.47
C GLY A 73 6.55 -10.80 6.07
N PHE A 74 6.97 -9.85 5.24
CA PHE A 74 7.35 -10.13 3.85
C PHE A 74 8.51 -9.23 3.44
N SER A 75 9.67 -9.83 3.25
CA SER A 75 10.91 -9.10 3.03
C SER A 75 11.87 -9.86 2.12
N ALA A 76 12.95 -9.19 1.72
CA ALA A 76 13.95 -9.72 0.81
C ALA A 76 15.34 -9.27 1.25
N ASN A 77 16.36 -9.95 0.77
CA ASN A 77 17.70 -9.39 0.74
C ASN A 77 17.84 -8.66 -0.59
N LEU A 78 17.77 -7.33 -0.56
CA LEU A 78 17.91 -6.53 -1.77
C LEU A 78 19.37 -6.56 -2.25
N VAL A 79 19.57 -6.53 -3.56
CA VAL A 79 20.88 -6.22 -4.16
C VAL A 79 21.34 -4.84 -3.69
N ALA A 80 22.67 -4.64 -3.61
CA ALA A 80 23.21 -3.35 -3.20
C ALA A 80 23.02 -2.40 -4.36
N CYS A 81 22.46 -1.26 -4.03
CA CYS A 81 22.32 -0.12 -4.91
C CYS A 81 22.65 1.10 -4.06
N ASP A 82 23.37 2.05 -4.62
CA ASP A 82 23.74 3.29 -3.94
C ASP A 82 22.71 4.41 -4.20
N SER A 83 21.85 4.22 -5.19
CA SER A 83 20.85 5.20 -5.62
C SER A 83 19.50 4.57 -6.01
N PHE A 84 18.48 5.42 -6.12
CA PHE A 84 17.17 5.04 -6.67
C PHE A 84 17.28 4.51 -8.11
N GLU A 85 18.07 5.15 -8.97
CA GLU A 85 18.22 4.73 -10.37
C GLU A 85 18.89 3.35 -10.50
N GLU A 86 19.88 3.06 -9.65
CA GLU A 86 20.47 1.72 -9.58
C GLU A 86 19.45 0.68 -9.08
N ALA A 87 18.68 1.00 -8.04
CA ALA A 87 17.62 0.11 -7.55
C ALA A 87 16.55 -0.16 -8.62
N LYS A 88 16.23 0.85 -9.43
CA LYS A 88 15.33 0.74 -10.57
C LYS A 88 15.89 -0.17 -11.66
N ALA A 89 17.13 0.06 -12.07
CA ALA A 89 17.81 -0.75 -13.08
C ALA A 89 17.97 -2.22 -12.64
N ALA A 90 18.32 -2.45 -11.37
CA ALA A 90 18.51 -3.78 -10.81
C ALA A 90 17.19 -4.49 -10.42
N GLY A 91 16.07 -3.78 -10.43
CA GLY A 91 14.78 -4.32 -10.02
C GLY A 91 14.69 -4.62 -8.52
N ALA A 92 15.34 -3.81 -7.68
CA ALA A 92 15.34 -3.92 -6.22
C ALA A 92 14.05 -3.36 -5.61
N TYR A 93 12.93 -4.02 -5.88
CA TYR A 93 11.61 -3.55 -5.46
C TYR A 93 10.66 -4.63 -4.95
N PHE A 94 9.58 -4.17 -4.31
CA PHE A 94 8.35 -4.92 -4.08
C PHE A 94 7.24 -4.35 -4.96
N GLN A 95 6.36 -5.18 -5.51
CA GLN A 95 5.31 -4.75 -6.45
C GLN A 95 3.96 -5.37 -6.11
N PHE A 96 2.90 -4.59 -6.27
CA PHE A 96 1.53 -5.09 -6.35
C PHE A 96 0.76 -4.31 -7.42
N VAL A 97 -0.44 -4.78 -7.77
CA VAL A 97 -1.29 -4.15 -8.79
C VAL A 97 -2.67 -3.81 -8.25
N VAL A 98 -3.31 -2.82 -8.84
CA VAL A 98 -4.71 -2.46 -8.58
C VAL A 98 -5.40 -2.40 -9.92
N LYS A 99 -6.50 -3.15 -10.06
CA LYS A 99 -7.30 -3.17 -11.27
C LYS A 99 -8.77 -3.31 -10.90
N PRO A 100 -9.62 -2.34 -11.24
CA PRO A 100 -11.06 -2.49 -11.11
C PRO A 100 -11.58 -3.62 -12.00
N LYS A 101 -12.62 -4.31 -11.53
CA LYS A 101 -13.41 -5.21 -12.38
C LYS A 101 -14.19 -4.40 -13.43
N LYS A 102 -14.60 -5.05 -14.51
CA LYS A 102 -15.38 -4.41 -15.58
C LYS A 102 -16.61 -3.67 -15.02
N GLY A 103 -16.80 -2.41 -15.44
CA GLY A 103 -17.92 -1.57 -15.00
C GLY A 103 -17.69 -0.88 -13.66
N TYR A 104 -16.44 -0.82 -13.17
CA TYR A 104 -16.05 -0.09 -11.97
C TYR A 104 -14.84 0.81 -12.23
N THR A 105 -14.73 1.83 -11.40
CA THR A 105 -13.57 2.74 -11.31
C THR A 105 -13.00 2.73 -9.90
N VAL A 106 -11.74 3.14 -9.76
CA VAL A 106 -11.09 3.28 -8.45
C VAL A 106 -10.50 4.67 -8.27
N SER A 107 -10.67 5.23 -7.08
CA SER A 107 -10.03 6.48 -6.65
C SER A 107 -9.19 6.25 -5.40
N LEU A 108 -7.87 6.45 -5.51
CA LEU A 108 -6.92 6.13 -4.45
C LEU A 108 -6.70 7.31 -3.50
N ARG A 109 -6.57 7.02 -2.20
CA ARG A 109 -6.46 8.05 -1.16
C ARG A 109 -5.17 7.99 -0.37
N ASN A 110 -4.81 6.82 0.14
CA ASN A 110 -3.59 6.68 0.96
C ASN A 110 -2.97 5.30 0.81
N LEU A 111 -1.64 5.26 0.91
CA LEU A 111 -0.87 4.05 1.17
C LEU A 111 -0.38 4.06 2.62
N SER A 112 -0.51 2.92 3.32
CA SER A 112 -0.01 2.76 4.68
C SER A 112 0.85 1.52 4.79
N THR A 113 2.03 1.67 5.41
CA THR A 113 3.00 0.60 5.56
C THR A 113 3.55 0.51 6.98
N ILE A 114 3.89 -0.72 7.38
CA ILE A 114 4.83 -1.01 8.45
C ILE A 114 6.06 -1.59 7.78
N MET A 115 7.16 -0.84 7.81
CA MET A 115 8.42 -1.20 7.16
C MET A 115 9.37 -1.78 8.18
N ARG A 116 10.20 -2.72 7.75
CA ARG A 116 11.26 -3.34 8.55
C ARG A 116 12.53 -3.40 7.74
N ARG A 117 13.64 -3.06 8.40
CA ARG A 117 14.98 -3.32 7.90
C ARG A 117 15.85 -3.96 8.98
N GLN A 118 16.98 -4.49 8.55
CA GLN A 118 18.11 -4.82 9.39
C GLN A 118 19.24 -3.80 9.18
N GLU A 119 20.25 -3.86 10.03
CA GLU A 119 21.33 -2.89 10.18
C GLU A 119 22.06 -2.60 8.88
N ASP A 120 22.35 -3.63 8.09
CA ASP A 120 23.11 -3.50 6.83
C ASP A 120 22.19 -3.52 5.59
N ALA A 121 20.87 -3.59 5.80
CA ALA A 121 19.89 -3.54 4.72
C ALA A 121 19.72 -2.12 4.17
N ALA A 122 19.00 -2.00 3.05
CA ALA A 122 18.59 -0.71 2.50
C ALA A 122 18.02 0.23 3.56
N ASN A 123 18.44 1.49 3.52
CA ASN A 123 18.04 2.55 4.44
C ASN A 123 17.30 3.68 3.75
N TYR A 124 17.26 3.71 2.42
CA TYR A 124 16.40 4.61 1.66
C TYR A 124 15.35 3.82 0.90
N TYR A 125 14.17 4.43 0.71
CA TYR A 125 13.16 3.90 -0.17
C TYR A 125 12.31 4.98 -0.84
N ARG A 126 11.68 4.61 -1.96
CA ARG A 126 10.74 5.45 -2.71
C ARG A 126 9.61 4.60 -3.28
N TRP A 127 8.38 5.04 -3.07
CA TRP A 127 7.25 4.47 -3.77
C TRP A 127 7.11 5.09 -5.16
N THR A 128 6.70 4.27 -6.11
CA THR A 128 6.38 4.70 -7.47
C THR A 128 5.09 4.00 -7.93
N TYR A 129 4.45 4.55 -8.95
CA TYR A 129 3.32 3.93 -9.60
C TYR A 129 3.39 4.08 -11.12
N SER A 130 2.69 3.21 -11.84
CA SER A 130 2.51 3.29 -13.29
C SER A 130 1.06 2.95 -13.65
N VAL A 131 0.49 3.72 -14.57
CA VAL A 131 -0.83 3.45 -15.17
C VAL A 131 -0.74 2.92 -16.60
N ASN A 132 0.47 2.84 -17.16
CA ASN A 132 0.72 2.33 -18.52
C ASN A 132 1.69 1.13 -18.54
N GLY A 133 2.19 0.71 -17.38
CA GLY A 133 3.09 -0.41 -17.20
C GLY A 133 4.54 -0.17 -17.64
N LYS A 134 4.87 1.02 -18.13
CA LYS A 134 6.19 1.38 -18.66
C LYS A 134 6.84 2.51 -17.86
N ASP A 135 6.10 3.61 -17.71
CA ASP A 135 6.58 4.81 -17.04
C ASP A 135 6.14 4.79 -15.59
N PHE A 136 7.12 4.87 -14.68
CA PHE A 136 6.88 4.87 -13.24
C PHE A 136 7.10 6.28 -12.70
N LYS A 137 6.03 6.88 -12.18
CA LYS A 137 6.03 8.17 -11.48
C LYS A 137 6.32 7.95 -10.01
N GLU A 138 7.11 8.82 -9.42
CA GLU A 138 7.43 8.78 -8.00
C GLU A 138 6.29 9.34 -7.13
N LEU A 139 6.18 8.83 -5.90
CA LEU A 139 5.24 9.30 -4.90
C LEU A 139 5.95 10.08 -3.79
N GLY A 140 5.49 11.29 -3.56
CA GLY A 140 6.05 12.26 -2.62
C GLY A 140 7.09 13.18 -3.26
N PRO A 141 7.64 14.14 -2.51
CA PRO A 141 8.66 15.05 -3.03
C PRO A 141 10.09 14.53 -2.89
N GLU A 142 10.34 13.63 -1.93
CA GLU A 142 11.70 13.18 -1.56
C GLU A 142 11.80 11.68 -1.21
N ASP A 143 13.01 11.15 -1.25
CA ASP A 143 13.33 9.80 -0.80
C ASP A 143 13.18 9.68 0.71
N VAL A 144 12.69 8.54 1.19
CA VAL A 144 12.51 8.32 2.63
C VAL A 144 13.73 7.64 3.20
N LEU A 145 14.44 8.33 4.10
CA LEU A 145 15.42 7.73 4.99
C LEU A 145 14.72 6.96 6.12
N PHE A 146 15.06 5.69 6.27
CA PHE A 146 14.50 4.77 7.24
C PHE A 146 15.60 4.11 8.06
N GLU A 147 15.78 4.55 9.31
CA GLU A 147 16.90 4.14 10.18
C GLU A 147 16.52 3.07 11.22
N ASP A 148 15.24 2.86 11.48
CA ASP A 148 14.77 1.92 12.52
C ASP A 148 15.01 0.46 12.12
N THR A 149 15.71 -0.27 12.98
CA THR A 149 16.10 -1.69 12.80
C THR A 149 15.28 -2.65 13.68
N GLY A 150 14.19 -2.17 14.28
CA GLY A 150 13.31 -2.92 15.15
C GLY A 150 12.76 -4.18 14.49
N ASN A 151 12.77 -5.30 15.23
CA ASN A 151 12.41 -6.62 14.70
C ASN A 151 10.94 -6.74 14.24
N SER A 152 10.04 -5.87 14.71
CA SER A 152 8.64 -5.84 14.22
C SER A 152 8.46 -4.88 13.05
N GLY A 153 9.45 -4.05 12.75
CA GLY A 153 9.30 -2.88 11.90
C GLY A 153 8.55 -1.74 12.59
N SER A 154 8.49 -0.60 11.92
CA SER A 154 7.78 0.59 12.36
C SER A 154 6.87 1.15 11.29
N ARG A 155 5.79 1.76 11.76
CA ARG A 155 4.78 2.39 10.91
C ARG A 155 5.38 3.63 10.26
N GLN A 156 5.31 3.68 8.94
CA GLN A 156 5.72 4.85 8.19
C GLN A 156 4.57 5.85 8.10
N PRO A 157 4.86 7.15 7.89
CA PRO A 157 3.84 8.13 7.53
C PRO A 157 3.01 7.63 6.35
N ARG A 158 1.70 7.92 6.37
CA ARG A 158 0.84 7.56 5.24
C ARG A 158 1.23 8.40 4.03
N THR A 159 1.41 7.75 2.89
CA THR A 159 1.59 8.43 1.61
C THR A 159 0.21 8.83 1.09
N SER A 160 -0.05 10.13 0.97
CA SER A 160 -1.27 10.62 0.30
C SER A 160 -1.20 10.25 -1.19
N LEU A 161 -2.35 9.94 -1.77
CA LEU A 161 -2.50 9.65 -3.20
C LEU A 161 -3.52 10.58 -3.87
N ARG A 162 -4.10 11.51 -3.10
CA ARG A 162 -5.20 12.39 -3.54
C ARG A 162 -4.75 13.41 -4.59
N GLU A 163 -3.48 13.78 -4.53
CA GLU A 163 -2.84 14.78 -5.38
C GLU A 163 -2.43 14.24 -6.76
N TYR A 164 -2.48 12.92 -6.97
CA TYR A 164 -2.16 12.32 -8.27
C TYR A 164 -3.47 12.08 -9.04
N GLU A 165 -3.75 12.97 -9.99
CA GLU A 165 -5.00 12.96 -10.77
C GLU A 165 -5.21 11.66 -11.54
N ASP A 166 -4.13 11.05 -12.04
CA ASP A 166 -4.16 9.77 -12.76
C ASP A 166 -4.34 8.55 -11.86
N LEU A 167 -4.44 8.75 -10.54
CA LEU A 167 -4.87 7.75 -9.56
C LEU A 167 -6.32 7.94 -9.09
N GLN A 168 -7.05 8.90 -9.67
CA GLN A 168 -8.46 9.16 -9.42
C GLN A 168 -9.32 8.70 -10.60
N ASN A 169 -10.49 8.12 -10.30
CA ASN A 169 -11.47 7.62 -11.28
C ASN A 169 -10.87 6.70 -12.36
N VAL A 170 -9.90 5.86 -11.97
CA VAL A 170 -9.21 4.96 -12.89
C VAL A 170 -10.13 3.82 -13.27
N SER A 171 -10.43 3.66 -14.57
CA SER A 171 -11.35 2.61 -15.06
C SER A 171 -10.71 1.21 -15.12
N TYR A 172 -11.55 0.18 -15.23
CA TYR A 172 -11.15 -1.23 -15.37
C TYR A 172 -10.21 -1.54 -16.55
N LYS A 173 -10.12 -0.65 -17.54
CA LYS A 173 -9.22 -0.80 -18.70
C LYS A 173 -7.75 -0.55 -18.31
N THR A 174 -7.52 0.10 -17.18
CA THR A 174 -6.20 0.48 -16.70
C THR A 174 -5.79 -0.40 -15.53
N THR A 175 -4.54 -0.85 -15.54
CA THR A 175 -3.92 -1.52 -14.38
C THR A 175 -2.93 -0.56 -13.76
N ILE A 176 -3.14 -0.22 -12.49
CA ILE A 176 -2.21 0.57 -11.70
C ILE A 176 -1.18 -0.39 -11.11
N ILE A 177 0.10 -0.13 -11.31
CA ILE A 177 1.20 -0.92 -10.77
C ILE A 177 1.93 -0.06 -9.75
N PHE A 178 2.03 -0.52 -8.50
CA PHE A 178 2.85 0.12 -7.48
C PHE A 178 4.17 -0.61 -7.32
N ARG A 179 5.27 0.13 -7.19
CA ARG A 179 6.57 -0.42 -6.81
C ARG A 179 7.19 0.38 -5.66
N LEU A 180 7.71 -0.34 -4.67
CA LEU A 180 8.56 0.20 -3.62
C LEU A 180 10.01 -0.17 -3.93
N TYR A 181 10.81 0.79 -4.38
CA TYR A 181 12.25 0.63 -4.55
C TYR A 181 12.97 0.99 -3.25
N ALA A 182 14.09 0.32 -2.97
CA ALA A 182 14.92 0.63 -1.80
C ALA A 182 16.41 0.39 -2.08
N TRP A 183 17.27 1.20 -1.46
CA TRP A 183 18.72 1.25 -1.71
C TRP A 183 19.50 1.75 -0.47
N GLY A 184 20.81 1.90 -0.61
CA GLY A 184 21.75 2.31 0.44
C GLY A 184 22.18 1.18 1.39
N GLY A 185 21.82 -0.06 1.05
CA GLY A 185 22.21 -1.25 1.80
C GLY A 185 23.57 -1.79 1.37
N LYS A 186 24.29 -2.41 2.30
CA LYS A 186 25.62 -3.01 2.03
C LYS A 186 25.44 -4.50 1.73
N THR A 187 25.61 -4.93 0.48
CA THR A 187 25.51 -6.36 0.16
C THR A 187 26.81 -7.13 0.36
N ASN A 188 26.66 -8.44 0.56
CA ASN A 188 27.73 -9.45 0.61
C ASN A 188 28.69 -9.41 1.82
N LEU A 189 28.60 -8.38 2.66
CA LEU A 189 29.41 -8.27 3.89
C LEU A 189 28.71 -8.81 5.15
N SER A 190 27.38 -8.98 5.14
CA SER A 190 26.61 -9.23 6.36
C SER A 190 25.45 -10.21 6.18
N LYS A 191 25.08 -10.88 7.30
CA LYS A 191 23.86 -11.71 7.42
C LYS A 191 22.62 -10.89 7.79
N ARG A 192 22.75 -9.58 8.05
CA ARG A 192 21.70 -8.68 8.56
C ARG A 192 21.26 -7.65 7.51
N ILE A 193 20.80 -8.14 6.36
CA ILE A 193 20.54 -7.33 5.14
C ILE A 193 19.08 -7.36 4.68
N ASN A 194 18.16 -7.81 5.52
CA ASN A 194 16.75 -7.96 5.16
C ASN A 194 15.99 -6.62 5.20
N PHE A 195 15.27 -6.30 4.12
CA PHE A 195 14.39 -5.13 4.01
C PHE A 195 13.02 -5.54 3.47
N GLY A 196 11.96 -4.88 3.93
CA GLY A 196 10.61 -5.03 3.37
C GLY A 196 9.52 -4.69 4.38
N PHE A 197 8.43 -5.43 4.34
CA PHE A 197 7.29 -5.23 5.24
C PHE A 197 7.53 -5.92 6.59
N GLY A 198 7.19 -5.20 7.66
CA GLY A 198 7.32 -5.63 9.04
C GLY A 198 6.34 -6.73 9.43
N LYS A 199 6.13 -6.89 10.73
CA LYS A 199 5.34 -8.00 11.26
C LYS A 199 3.88 -7.62 11.47
N SER A 200 2.97 -8.43 10.95
CA SER A 200 1.59 -8.45 11.41
C SER A 200 1.56 -8.89 12.88
N GLY A 201 0.78 -8.17 13.68
CA GLY A 201 0.49 -8.50 15.07
C GLY A 201 -0.33 -9.78 15.20
N SER A 202 -0.54 -10.22 16.43
CA SER A 202 -1.29 -11.45 16.73
C SER A 202 -2.75 -11.41 16.24
N LYS A 203 -3.32 -10.22 16.07
CA LYS A 203 -4.66 -10.01 15.52
C LYS A 203 -4.69 -9.83 14.00
N GLY A 204 -3.56 -10.03 13.31
CA GLY A 204 -3.49 -9.95 11.85
C GLY A 204 -3.67 -8.54 11.30
N ASN A 205 -3.14 -7.51 11.97
CA ASN A 205 -3.18 -6.17 11.40
C ASN A 205 -2.41 -6.12 10.05
N PRO A 206 -2.95 -5.40 9.06
CA PRO A 206 -2.23 -5.12 7.83
C PRO A 206 -0.89 -4.44 8.08
N VAL A 207 0.12 -4.84 7.31
CA VAL A 207 1.43 -4.18 7.24
C VAL A 207 1.62 -3.43 5.92
N LEU A 208 0.76 -3.69 4.94
CA LEU A 208 0.58 -2.91 3.73
C LEU A 208 -0.92 -2.78 3.49
N ALA A 209 -1.41 -1.56 3.34
CA ALA A 209 -2.82 -1.27 3.08
C ALA A 209 -2.96 -0.08 2.13
N LEU A 210 -3.87 -0.22 1.18
CA LEU A 210 -4.30 0.83 0.26
C LEU A 210 -5.73 1.24 0.61
N PHE A 211 -5.93 2.55 0.71
CA PHE A 211 -7.22 3.16 1.02
C PHE A 211 -7.72 3.91 -0.20
N GLY A 212 -9.02 3.83 -0.48
CA GLY A 212 -9.64 4.45 -1.65
C GLY A 212 -11.16 4.32 -1.64
N THR A 213 -11.75 4.48 -2.82
CA THR A 213 -13.14 4.12 -3.14
C THR A 213 -13.14 3.29 -4.42
N VAL A 214 -14.09 2.37 -4.53
CA VAL A 214 -14.34 1.59 -5.74
C VAL A 214 -15.81 1.79 -6.08
N ASP A 215 -16.07 2.46 -7.19
CA ASP A 215 -17.40 2.95 -7.54
C ASP A 215 -17.82 2.36 -8.88
N LYS A 216 -19.13 2.14 -9.06
CA LYS A 216 -19.65 1.68 -10.35
C LYS A 216 -19.39 2.75 -11.41
N GLU A 217 -18.92 2.34 -12.57
CA GLU A 217 -18.74 3.24 -13.72
C GLU A 217 -20.12 3.71 -14.20
N GLU A 218 -20.30 5.03 -14.27
CA GLU A 218 -21.52 5.68 -14.76
C GLU A 218 -21.67 5.54 -16.28
#